data_AF-S4RS25-F1
#
_entry.id   AF-S4RS25-F1
#
_cell.length_a   1.000
_cell.length_b   1.000
_cell.length_c   1.000
_cell.angle_alpha   90.00
_cell.angle_beta   90.00
_cell.angle_gamma   90.00
#
_symmetry.space_group_name_H-M   'P 1'
#
loop_
_entity.id
_entity.type
_entity.pdbx_description
1 polymer ?
#
loop_
_entity_poly.entity_id
_entity_poly.type
_entity_poly.pdbx_seq_one_letter_code
_entity_poly.pdbx_strand_id
1 'polypeptide(L)'
;MNSYLWSVSRHPPAYLFGTIHVPYTRVWDYVALNAKRAFSSSERVYLELDVSDPHTVSELARCQLLPRGQSLPSLLPRELYLRLKRHLAYVRRRLLGWGAREGGSRRRDPLLVSLSGGEWRRKRPIWLLLLL
;
A
#
# COMPACT_ATOMS: atom_id res chain seq x y z
N MET A 1 -12.01 25.98 4.73
CA MET A 1 -11.49 24.64 4.43
C MET A 1 -10.35 24.35 5.39
N ASN A 2 -10.39 23.23 6.11
CA ASN A 2 -9.27 22.79 6.95
C ASN A 2 -8.17 22.23 6.05
N SER A 3 -6.95 22.75 6.19
CA SER A 3 -5.81 22.34 5.38
C SER A 3 -5.04 21.15 5.93
N TYR A 4 -5.40 20.66 7.13
CA TYR A 4 -4.67 19.61 7.86
C TYR A 4 -3.15 19.85 7.86
N LEU A 5 -2.75 21.11 8.03
CA LEU A 5 -1.36 21.55 8.06
C LEU A 5 -1.12 22.12 9.46
N TRP A 6 -0.21 21.51 10.19
CA TRP A 6 0.27 22.00 11.47
C TRP A 6 1.67 22.56 11.30
N SER A 7 1.99 23.57 12.11
CA SER A 7 3.33 24.17 12.15
C SER A 7 3.92 24.01 13.54
N VAL A 8 5.22 23.76 13.59
CA VAL A 8 6.01 23.74 14.82
C VAL A 8 6.71 25.08 14.93
N SER A 9 6.51 25.78 16.05
CA SER A 9 7.14 27.08 16.31
C SER A 9 8.64 26.91 16.53
N ARG A 10 9.45 27.14 15.48
CA ARG A 10 10.92 27.06 15.48
C ARG A 10 11.52 27.80 14.29
N HIS A 11 12.85 27.96 14.28
CA HIS A 11 13.60 28.51 13.15
C HIS A 11 14.71 27.53 12.68
N PRO A 12 14.78 27.17 11.38
CA PRO A 12 13.76 27.40 10.35
C PRO A 12 12.45 26.65 10.68
N PRO A 13 11.30 27.06 10.12
CA PRO A 13 10.00 26.47 10.44
C PRO A 13 9.95 24.99 10.06
N ALA A 14 9.18 24.21 10.82
CA ALA A 14 8.86 22.83 10.47
C ALA A 14 7.35 22.64 10.40
N TYR A 15 6.91 21.78 9.50
CA TYR A 15 5.50 21.52 9.25
C TYR A 15 5.20 20.03 9.45
N LEU A 16 4.04 19.75 10.03
CA LEU A 16 3.45 18.43 10.03
C LEU A 16 2.25 18.46 9.10
N PHE A 17 2.29 17.63 8.07
CA PHE A 17 1.19 17.44 7.13
C PHE A 17 0.29 16.34 7.67
N GLY A 18 -1.03 16.51 7.51
CA GLY A 18 -1.97 15.42 7.72
C GLY A 18 -1.77 14.30 6.70
N THR A 19 -2.55 13.25 6.85
CA THR A 19 -2.42 12.08 5.97
C THR A 19 -2.76 12.45 4.53
N ILE A 20 -1.73 12.41 3.67
CA ILE A 20 -1.85 12.63 2.22
C ILE A 20 -1.60 11.28 1.54
N HIS A 21 -2.67 10.55 1.23
CA HIS A 21 -2.60 9.33 0.42
C HIS A 21 -2.71 9.70 -1.06
N VAL A 22 -1.58 9.92 -1.73
CA VAL A 22 -1.58 10.33 -3.14
C VAL A 22 -0.84 9.30 -3.99
N PRO A 23 -1.49 8.19 -4.36
CA PRO A 23 -1.07 7.41 -5.51
C PRO A 23 -1.58 8.00 -6.83
N TYR A 24 -2.31 9.12 -6.80
CA TYR A 24 -3.05 9.62 -7.96
C TYR A 24 -3.01 11.14 -8.10
N THR A 25 -2.42 11.63 -9.20
CA THR A 25 -2.20 13.04 -9.48
C THR A 25 -3.48 13.88 -9.46
N ARG A 26 -4.66 13.29 -9.74
CA ARG A 26 -5.94 14.02 -9.69
C ARG A 26 -6.34 14.48 -8.29
N VAL A 27 -5.78 13.89 -7.23
CA VAL A 27 -6.03 14.32 -5.85
C VAL A 27 -5.26 15.60 -5.53
N TRP A 28 -4.13 15.85 -6.23
CA TRP A 28 -3.27 16.99 -5.95
C TRP A 28 -4.00 18.32 -6.10
N ASP A 29 -4.88 18.46 -7.08
CA ASP A 29 -5.63 19.70 -7.32
C ASP A 29 -6.50 20.10 -6.12
N TYR A 30 -7.00 19.13 -5.36
CA TYR A 30 -7.84 19.32 -4.18
C TYR A 30 -7.06 19.57 -2.88
N VAL A 31 -5.73 19.43 -2.88
CA VAL A 31 -4.89 19.75 -1.72
C VAL A 31 -4.86 21.27 -1.50
N ALA A 32 -5.05 21.70 -0.25
CA ALA A 32 -5.09 23.10 0.12
C ALA A 32 -3.81 23.86 -0.26
N LEU A 33 -3.96 25.10 -0.75
CA LEU A 33 -2.84 25.88 -1.31
C LEU A 33 -1.73 26.16 -0.29
N ASN A 34 -2.07 26.38 0.98
CA ASN A 34 -1.09 26.58 2.04
C ASN A 34 -0.24 25.31 2.30
N ALA A 35 -0.83 24.11 2.23
CA ALA A 35 -0.09 22.86 2.31
C ALA A 35 0.84 22.69 1.10
N LYS A 36 0.37 22.99 -0.12
CA LYS A 36 1.23 22.97 -1.32
C LYS A 36 2.42 23.92 -1.18
N ARG A 37 2.20 25.14 -0.72
CA ARG A 37 3.26 26.14 -0.49
C ARG A 37 4.27 25.67 0.56
N ALA A 38 3.80 25.19 1.71
CA ALA A 38 4.66 24.66 2.76
C ALA A 38 5.53 23.51 2.24
N PHE A 39 4.93 22.59 1.49
CA PHE A 39 5.62 21.46 0.86
C PHE A 39 6.69 21.94 -0.13
N SER A 40 6.34 22.81 -1.08
CA SER A 40 7.29 23.34 -2.07
C SER A 40 8.41 24.20 -1.49
N SER A 41 8.16 24.89 -0.36
CA SER A 41 9.18 25.70 0.33
C SER A 41 10.09 24.90 1.27
N SER A 42 9.76 23.63 1.54
CA SER A 42 10.51 22.81 2.47
C SER A 42 11.80 22.31 1.81
N GLU A 43 12.95 22.59 2.43
CA GLU A 43 14.25 22.06 1.97
C GLU A 43 14.30 20.53 2.07
N ARG A 44 13.64 19.96 3.09
CA ARG A 44 13.61 18.52 3.37
C ARG A 44 12.21 18.07 3.71
N VAL A 45 11.82 16.95 3.14
CA VAL A 45 10.52 16.30 3.38
C VAL A 45 10.79 14.88 3.85
N TYR A 46 10.21 14.52 5.00
CA TYR A 46 10.27 13.19 5.56
C TYR A 46 8.88 12.58 5.49
N LEU A 47 8.76 11.47 4.78
CA LEU A 47 7.50 10.73 4.65
C LEU A 47 7.41 9.71 5.78
N GLU A 48 6.19 9.43 6.24
CA GLU A 48 5.93 8.33 7.18
C GLU A 48 6.40 6.99 6.61
N LEU A 49 6.22 6.81 5.31
CA LEU A 49 6.64 5.63 4.57
C LEU A 49 7.12 6.04 3.18
N ASP A 50 8.44 5.99 2.95
CA ASP A 50 9.01 6.25 1.65
C ASP A 50 9.09 4.97 0.81
N VAL A 51 8.06 4.75 0.00
CA VAL A 51 8.01 3.61 -0.92
C VAL A 51 8.91 3.78 -2.15
N SER A 52 9.61 4.92 -2.29
CA SER A 52 10.62 5.13 -3.32
C SER A 52 11.99 4.56 -2.92
N ASP A 53 12.24 4.43 -1.61
CA ASP A 53 13.45 3.82 -1.07
C ASP A 53 13.41 2.28 -1.20
N PRO A 54 14.35 1.66 -1.95
CA PRO A 54 14.40 0.21 -2.10
C PRO A 54 14.54 -0.56 -0.78
N HIS A 55 15.21 0.03 0.22
CA HIS A 55 15.37 -0.60 1.53
C HIS A 55 14.03 -0.66 2.26
N THR A 56 13.28 0.45 2.29
CA THR A 56 11.92 0.51 2.83
C THR A 56 10.99 -0.48 2.14
N VAL A 57 11.04 -0.59 0.81
CA VAL A 57 10.25 -1.58 0.05
C VAL A 57 10.61 -3.01 0.44
N SER A 58 11.89 -3.33 0.60
CA SER A 58 12.37 -4.65 1.03
C SER A 58 11.88 -5.01 2.44
N GLU A 59 11.99 -4.08 3.38
CA GLU A 59 11.51 -4.26 4.75
C GLU A 59 9.99 -4.41 4.84
N LEU A 60 9.25 -3.63 4.04
CA LEU A 60 7.80 -3.79 3.91
C LEU A 60 7.46 -5.18 3.39
N ALA A 61 8.13 -5.65 2.33
CA ALA A 61 7.90 -6.98 1.75
C ALA A 61 8.11 -8.09 2.79
N ARG A 62 9.15 -7.97 3.62
CA ARG A 62 9.42 -8.89 4.75
C ARG A 62 8.31 -8.84 5.80
N CYS A 63 7.84 -7.64 6.15
CA CYS A 63 6.77 -7.43 7.12
C CYS A 63 5.40 -7.99 6.67
N GLN A 64 5.21 -8.25 5.38
CA GLN A 64 3.96 -8.84 4.88
C GLN A 64 3.75 -10.28 5.34
N LEU A 65 4.82 -10.96 5.73
CA LEU A 65 4.79 -12.36 6.08
C LEU A 65 4.48 -12.59 7.57
N LEU A 66 3.78 -13.68 7.83
CA LEU A 66 3.61 -14.26 9.15
C LEU A 66 4.96 -14.79 9.65
N PRO A 67 5.14 -14.84 10.99
CA PRO A 67 6.32 -15.46 11.59
C PRO A 67 6.62 -16.85 11.03
N ARG A 68 7.89 -17.28 11.15
CA ARG A 68 8.30 -18.62 10.68
C ARG A 68 7.45 -19.70 11.37
N GLY A 69 7.03 -20.70 10.59
CA GLY A 69 6.17 -21.79 11.07
C GLY A 69 4.67 -21.47 11.13
N GLN A 70 4.25 -20.21 10.95
CA GLN A 70 2.83 -19.84 10.95
C GLN A 70 2.27 -19.73 9.53
N SER A 71 0.97 -20.02 9.40
CA SER A 71 0.21 -19.88 8.16
C SER A 71 -1.24 -19.49 8.44
N LEU A 72 -1.95 -18.97 7.44
CA LEU A 72 -3.36 -18.61 7.60
C LEU A 72 -4.26 -19.77 8.05
N PRO A 73 -4.10 -21.02 7.54
CA PRO A 73 -4.86 -22.16 8.05
C PRO A 73 -4.69 -22.40 9.55
N SER A 74 -3.54 -22.06 10.14
CA SER A 74 -3.30 -22.25 11.58
C SER A 74 -3.82 -21.10 12.43
N LEU A 75 -4.23 -19.98 11.83
CA LEU A 75 -4.67 -18.77 12.53
C LEU A 75 -6.17 -18.48 12.35
N LEU A 76 -6.74 -18.86 11.21
CA LEU A 76 -8.13 -18.58 10.88
C LEU A 76 -9.02 -19.80 11.10
N PRO A 77 -10.27 -19.61 11.56
CA PRO A 77 -11.27 -20.66 11.53
C PRO A 77 -11.40 -21.26 10.13
N ARG A 78 -11.59 -22.58 10.05
CA ARG A 78 -11.60 -23.34 8.78
C ARG A 78 -12.55 -22.75 7.74
N GLU A 79 -13.75 -22.34 8.16
CA GLU A 79 -14.75 -21.76 7.27
C GLU A 79 -14.29 -20.42 6.67
N LEU A 80 -13.74 -19.54 7.49
CA LEU A 80 -13.23 -18.24 7.07
C LEU A 80 -12.06 -18.41 6.09
N TYR A 81 -11.14 -19.33 6.38
CA TYR A 81 -10.05 -19.66 5.46
C TYR A 81 -10.56 -20.15 4.10
N LEU A 82 -11.59 -21.01 4.07
CA LEU A 82 -12.19 -21.50 2.82
C LEU A 82 -12.90 -20.39 2.03
N ARG A 83 -13.56 -19.45 2.72
CA ARG A 83 -14.16 -18.25 2.09
C ARG A 83 -13.08 -17.38 1.47
N LEU A 84 -12.02 -17.06 2.22
CA LEU A 84 -10.88 -16.27 1.75
C LEU A 84 -10.21 -16.92 0.53
N LYS A 85 -9.93 -18.23 0.59
CA LYS A 85 -9.33 -18.99 -0.52
C LYS A 85 -10.18 -18.90 -1.80
N ARG A 86 -11.50 -19.03 -1.70
CA ARG A 86 -12.42 -18.89 -2.85
C ARG A 86 -12.40 -17.47 -3.42
N HIS A 87 -12.39 -16.46 -2.56
CA HIS A 87 -12.36 -15.07 -2.97
C HIS A 87 -11.04 -14.70 -3.67
N LEU A 88 -9.89 -15.08 -3.10
CA LEU A 88 -8.59 -14.84 -3.75
C LEU A 88 -8.47 -15.53 -5.12
N ALA A 89 -9.07 -16.71 -5.28
CA ALA A 89 -9.15 -17.37 -6.58
C ALA A 89 -10.01 -16.60 -7.59
N TYR A 90 -11.09 -15.94 -7.13
CA TYR A 90 -11.90 -15.04 -7.96
C TYR A 90 -11.11 -13.79 -8.37
N VAL A 91 -10.47 -13.10 -7.42
CA VAL A 91 -9.66 -11.89 -7.67
C VAL A 91 -8.55 -12.18 -8.67
N ARG A 92 -7.83 -13.30 -8.49
CA ARG A 92 -6.79 -13.74 -9.43
C ARG A 92 -7.31 -13.89 -10.86
N ARG A 93 -8.49 -14.48 -11.06
CA ARG A 93 -9.10 -14.60 -12.40
C ARG A 93 -9.47 -13.24 -12.99
N ARG A 94 -10.01 -12.32 -12.17
CA ARG A 94 -10.37 -10.97 -12.61
C ARG A 94 -9.14 -10.17 -13.05
N LEU A 95 -8.09 -10.17 -12.25
CA LEU A 95 -6.84 -9.46 -12.55
C LEU A 95 -6.16 -10.01 -13.82
N LEU A 96 -6.12 -11.33 -14.01
CA LEU A 96 -5.61 -11.93 -15.24
C LEU A 96 -6.43 -11.52 -16.47
N GLY A 97 -7.76 -11.45 -16.33
CA GLY A 97 -8.64 -10.98 -17.40
C GLY A 97 -8.49 -9.49 -17.74
N TRP A 98 -8.10 -8.66 -16.78
CA TRP A 98 -7.79 -7.23 -17.02
C TRP A 98 -6.47 -7.06 -17.75
N GLY A 99 -5.40 -7.73 -17.30
CA GLY A 99 -4.09 -7.67 -17.96
C GLY A 99 -4.13 -8.16 -19.41
N ALA A 100 -5.01 -9.12 -19.74
CA ALA A 100 -5.20 -9.59 -21.10
C ALA A 100 -5.91 -8.59 -22.03
N ARG A 101 -6.71 -7.66 -21.46
CA ARG A 101 -7.53 -6.70 -22.23
C ARG A 101 -6.79 -5.40 -22.53
N GLU A 102 -5.83 -5.00 -21.71
CA GLU A 102 -5.13 -3.72 -21.87
C GLU A 102 -3.87 -3.79 -22.76
N GLY A 103 -3.55 -4.94 -23.36
CA GLY A 103 -2.35 -5.09 -24.21
C GLY A 103 -1.02 -4.80 -23.48
N GLY A 104 -1.06 -4.61 -22.16
CA GLY A 104 0.07 -4.25 -21.34
C GLY A 104 1.05 -5.41 -21.27
N SER A 105 2.33 -5.09 -21.49
CA SER A 105 3.42 -6.04 -21.31
C SER A 105 3.21 -6.86 -20.04
N ARG A 106 3.55 -8.15 -20.11
CA ARG A 106 3.53 -9.16 -19.03
C ARG A 106 4.52 -8.81 -17.90
N ARG A 107 4.61 -7.53 -17.52
CA ARG A 107 5.27 -7.07 -16.30
C ARG A 107 4.57 -7.77 -15.16
N ARG A 108 5.38 -8.46 -14.37
CA ARG A 108 4.98 -9.21 -13.19
C ARG A 108 4.34 -8.22 -12.22
N ASP A 109 3.04 -8.00 -12.35
CA ASP A 109 2.27 -7.21 -11.40
C ASP A 109 2.54 -7.82 -10.01
N PRO A 110 3.13 -7.05 -9.08
CA PRO A 110 3.46 -7.55 -7.75
C PRO A 110 2.25 -8.18 -7.04
N LEU A 111 1.04 -7.69 -7.33
CA LEU A 111 -0.21 -8.26 -6.83
C LEU A 111 -0.49 -9.63 -7.44
N LEU A 112 -0.31 -9.79 -8.76
CA LEU A 112 -0.44 -11.08 -9.44
C LEU A 112 0.61 -12.09 -8.98
N VAL A 113 1.86 -11.65 -8.76
CA VAL A 113 2.93 -12.50 -8.22
C VAL A 113 2.58 -12.98 -6.81
N SER A 114 2.16 -12.06 -5.94
CA SER A 114 1.70 -12.33 -4.58
C SER A 114 0.54 -13.34 -4.52
N LEU A 115 -0.40 -13.27 -5.48
CA LEU A 115 -1.54 -14.17 -5.55
C LEU A 115 -1.24 -15.52 -6.24
N SER A 116 -0.20 -15.57 -7.08
CA SER A 116 0.13 -16.75 -7.90
C SER A 116 1.11 -17.69 -7.23
N GLY A 117 2.05 -17.16 -6.44
CA GLY A 117 2.89 -17.97 -5.55
C GLY A 117 2.11 -18.38 -4.30
N GLY A 118 2.30 -19.58 -3.78
CA GLY A 118 1.69 -20.05 -2.52
C GLY A 118 1.99 -19.19 -1.27
N GLU A 119 2.70 -18.08 -1.45
CA GLU A 119 3.10 -17.11 -0.43
C GLU A 119 1.93 -16.39 0.23
N TRP A 120 0.77 -16.22 -0.45
CA TRP A 120 -0.40 -15.57 0.17
C TRP A 120 -0.86 -16.28 1.45
N ARG A 121 -0.68 -17.61 1.55
CA ARG A 121 -1.01 -18.39 2.75
C ARG A 121 -0.16 -18.03 3.96
N ARG A 122 0.98 -17.38 3.72
CA ARG A 122 1.89 -16.89 4.76
C ARG A 122 1.79 -15.38 4.91
N LYS A 123 0.92 -14.67 4.19
CA LYS A 123 0.74 -13.23 4.40
C LYS A 123 -0.08 -12.96 5.65
N ARG A 124 0.24 -11.88 6.36
CA ARG A 124 -0.58 -11.41 7.49
C ARG A 124 -1.95 -10.94 6.98
N PRO A 125 -3.03 -11.10 7.77
CA PRO A 125 -4.39 -10.77 7.33
C PRO A 125 -4.55 -9.35 6.78
N ILE A 126 -3.91 -8.34 7.39
CA ILE A 126 -4.00 -6.93 6.96
C ILE A 126 -3.57 -6.74 5.48
N TRP A 127 -2.57 -7.49 5.02
CA TRP A 127 -2.08 -7.42 3.64
C TRP A 127 -3.01 -8.13 2.64
N LEU A 128 -3.87 -9.01 3.12
CA LEU A 128 -4.89 -9.67 2.31
C LEU A 128 -6.14 -8.80 2.18
N LEU A 129 -6.43 -7.94 3.17
CA LEU A 129 -7.53 -6.98 3.09
C LEU A 129 -7.35 -5.99 1.94
N LEU A 130 -6.11 -5.66 1.56
CA LEU A 130 -5.81 -4.84 0.38
C LEU A 130 -6.19 -5.52 -0.95
N LEU A 131 -6.50 -6.82 -0.93
CA LEU A 131 -6.83 -7.64 -2.09
C LEU A 131 -8.32 -8.05 -2.12
N LEU A 132 -9.11 -7.61 -1.13
CA LEU A 132 -10.56 -7.83 -1.06
C LEU A 132 -11.31 -6.67 -1.71
#